data_AF-A0A1H9UHU1-F1
#
_entry.id   AF-A0A1H9UHU1-F1
#
_cell.length_a   1.000
_cell.length_b   1.000
_cell.length_c   1.000
_cell.angle_alpha   90.00
_cell.angle_beta   90.00
_cell.angle_gamma   90.00
#
_symmetry.space_group_name_H-M   'P 1'
#
loop_
_entity.id
_entity.type
_entity.pdbx_description
1 polymer ?
#
loop_
_entity_poly.entity_id
_entity_poly.type
_entity_poly.pdbx_seq_one_letter_code
_entity_poly.pdbx_strand_id
1 'polypeptide(L)'
;MKVIKYLNYWDVNKKINTEKATVGKWDLWNGTKLKKKIENGELSSLDVAKNNHNKHLGYEFCALENDNDAYPFCYVTVVPKNKHIGINFLDYAGRKYLSYLFHEVKEDRILFLQEIWYYHFTTESGG
;
A
#
# COMPACT_ATOMS: atom_id res chain seq x y z
N MET A 1 -11.84 5.68 -14.16
CA MET A 1 -11.46 6.88 -13.34
C MET A 1 -10.56 6.34 -12.27
N LYS A 2 -9.32 6.85 -12.14
CA LYS A 2 -8.37 6.32 -11.18
C LYS A 2 -8.95 6.34 -9.76
N VAL A 3 -8.89 5.20 -9.07
CA VAL A 3 -9.44 4.99 -7.72
C VAL A 3 -8.31 4.72 -6.75
N ILE A 4 -8.31 5.39 -5.60
CA ILE A 4 -7.39 5.11 -4.49
C ILE A 4 -8.15 4.40 -3.38
N LYS A 5 -7.71 3.19 -3.02
CA LYS A 5 -8.21 2.43 -1.87
C LYS A 5 -7.13 2.36 -0.80
N TYR A 6 -7.44 2.80 0.42
CA TYR A 6 -6.51 2.73 1.56
C TYR A 6 -6.48 1.33 2.16
N LEU A 7 -6.11 0.37 1.31
CA LEU A 7 -6.08 -1.05 1.55
C LEU A 7 -4.70 -1.57 1.21
N ASN A 8 -4.25 -2.59 1.94
CA ASN A 8 -3.01 -3.26 1.57
C ASN A 8 -3.26 -4.28 0.44
N TYR A 9 -2.31 -4.41 -0.46
CA TYR A 9 -2.23 -5.54 -1.39
C TYR A 9 -1.47 -6.69 -0.73
N TRP A 10 -1.99 -7.92 -0.86
CA TRP A 10 -1.30 -9.14 -0.42
C TRP A 10 -0.71 -9.82 -1.65
N ASP A 11 0.56 -9.51 -1.92
CA ASP A 11 1.28 -9.93 -3.14
C ASP A 11 1.25 -11.46 -3.35
N VAL A 12 1.51 -12.23 -2.28
CA VAL A 12 1.51 -13.71 -2.32
C VAL A 12 0.17 -14.28 -2.79
N ASN A 13 -0.94 -13.69 -2.35
CA ASN A 13 -2.30 -14.14 -2.69
C ASN A 13 -2.94 -13.32 -3.81
N LYS A 14 -2.17 -12.40 -4.41
CA LYS A 14 -2.60 -11.46 -5.44
C LYS A 14 -3.94 -10.76 -5.17
N LYS A 15 -4.16 -10.30 -3.94
CA LYS A 15 -5.47 -9.81 -3.52
C LYS A 15 -5.40 -8.50 -2.74
N ILE A 16 -6.34 -7.59 -3.02
CA ILE A 16 -6.61 -6.43 -2.15
C ILE A 16 -7.36 -6.90 -0.90
N ASN A 17 -6.81 -6.59 0.27
CA ASN A 17 -7.39 -7.00 1.54
C ASN A 17 -8.62 -6.16 1.92
N THR A 18 -9.45 -6.69 2.81
CA THR A 18 -10.55 -5.93 3.41
C THR A 18 -10.03 -4.82 4.34
N GLU A 19 -10.86 -3.84 4.68
CA GLU A 19 -10.49 -2.78 5.63
C GLU A 19 -10.01 -3.37 6.97
N LYS A 20 -10.75 -4.35 7.51
CA LYS A 20 -10.42 -5.06 8.75
C LYS A 20 -9.05 -5.73 8.69
N ALA A 21 -8.74 -6.41 7.59
CA ALA A 21 -7.46 -7.09 7.43
C ALA A 21 -6.31 -6.08 7.29
N THR A 22 -6.53 -5.03 6.50
CA THR A 22 -5.58 -3.93 6.31
C THR A 22 -5.25 -3.25 7.63
N VAL A 23 -6.26 -2.77 8.37
CA VAL A 23 -6.05 -2.09 9.65
C VAL A 23 -5.49 -3.05 10.70
N GLY A 24 -5.87 -4.33 10.67
CA GLY A 24 -5.25 -5.34 11.52
C GLY A 24 -3.74 -5.49 11.29
N LYS A 25 -3.29 -5.42 10.03
CA LYS A 25 -1.86 -5.38 9.70
C LYS A 25 -1.21 -4.11 10.23
N TRP A 26 -1.84 -2.95 10.03
CA TRP A 26 -1.31 -1.67 10.53
C TRP A 26 -1.25 -1.61 12.06
N ASP A 27 -2.21 -2.24 12.75
CA ASP A 27 -2.20 -2.38 14.21
C ASP A 27 -0.96 -3.14 14.69
N LEU A 28 -0.62 -4.27 14.04
CA LEU A 28 0.60 -5.02 14.34
C LEU A 28 1.85 -4.20 14.03
N TRP A 29 1.85 -3.50 12.89
CA TRP A 29 2.99 -2.71 12.45
C TRP A 29 3.26 -1.48 13.33
N ASN A 30 2.20 -0.79 13.77
CA ASN A 30 2.29 0.48 14.50
C ASN A 30 2.08 0.34 16.02
N GLY A 31 1.71 -0.85 16.52
CA GLY A 31 1.35 -1.07 17.92
C GLY A 31 0.01 -0.45 18.32
N THR A 32 -0.93 -0.28 17.39
CA THR A 32 -2.27 0.26 17.65
C THR A 32 -3.31 -0.86 17.82
N LYS A 33 -4.55 -0.50 18.19
CA LYS A 33 -5.67 -1.45 18.38
C LYS A 33 -6.98 -0.89 17.78
N LEU A 34 -6.96 -0.51 16.50
CA LEU A 34 -8.06 0.14 15.79
C LEU A 34 -8.94 -0.83 15.00
N LYS A 35 -8.51 -2.07 14.76
CA LYS A 35 -9.27 -3.08 14.01
C LYS A 35 -10.72 -3.27 14.53
N LYS A 36 -10.92 -3.27 15.85
CA LYS A 36 -12.26 -3.39 16.45
C LYS A 36 -13.19 -2.23 16.08
N LYS A 37 -12.64 -1.03 15.91
CA LYS A 37 -13.43 0.15 15.50
C LYS A 37 -13.89 0.04 14.04
N ILE A 38 -13.08 -0.56 13.17
CA ILE A 38 -13.49 -0.92 11.81
C ILE A 38 -14.61 -1.96 11.84
N GLU A 39 -14.46 -3.00 12.66
CA GLU A 39 -15.47 -4.07 12.81
C GLU A 39 -16.83 -3.53 13.29
N ASN A 40 -16.81 -2.52 14.16
CA ASN A 40 -18.01 -1.84 14.65
C ASN A 40 -18.58 -0.78 13.69
N GLY A 41 -17.90 -0.49 12.57
CA GLY A 41 -18.28 0.58 11.64
C GLY A 41 -18.03 2.00 12.16
N GLU A 42 -17.23 2.16 13.23
CA GLU A 42 -16.91 3.45 13.84
C GLU A 42 -15.85 4.24 13.05
N LEU A 43 -15.02 3.54 12.26
CA LEU A 43 -13.95 4.11 11.45
C LEU A 43 -13.86 3.36 10.11
N SER A 44 -13.35 4.05 9.09
CA SER A 44 -12.91 3.42 7.83
C SER A 44 -11.39 3.25 7.78
N SER A 45 -10.90 2.47 6.83
CA SER A 45 -9.45 2.35 6.55
C SER A 45 -8.82 3.69 6.13
N LEU A 46 -9.57 4.53 5.42
CA LEU A 46 -9.17 5.90 5.06
C LEU A 46 -8.93 6.78 6.29
N ASP A 47 -9.83 6.72 7.27
CA ASP A 47 -9.70 7.52 8.50
C ASP A 47 -8.47 7.12 9.29
N VAL A 48 -8.22 5.81 9.38
CA VAL A 48 -7.02 5.27 10.02
C VAL A 48 -5.75 5.71 9.28
N ALA A 49 -5.73 5.64 7.95
CA ALA A 49 -4.57 6.06 7.16
C ALA A 49 -4.25 7.56 7.33
N LYS A 50 -5.27 8.43 7.34
CA LYS A 50 -5.09 9.86 7.62
C LYS A 50 -4.52 10.09 9.02
N ASN A 51 -5.10 9.42 10.02
CA ASN A 51 -4.61 9.51 11.40
C ASN A 51 -3.16 8.98 11.52
N ASN A 52 -2.83 7.90 10.81
CA ASN A 52 -1.47 7.36 10.79
C ASN A 52 -0.49 8.34 10.17
N HIS A 53 -0.84 8.93 9.02
CA HIS A 53 -0.01 9.95 8.37
C HIS A 53 0.30 11.12 9.33
N ASN A 54 -0.73 11.67 9.99
CA ASN A 54 -0.59 12.76 10.94
C ASN A 54 0.24 12.41 12.19
N LYS A 55 0.30 11.13 12.54
CA LYS A 55 1.05 10.62 13.71
C LYS A 55 2.38 9.98 13.32
N HIS A 56 2.82 10.15 12.08
CA HIS A 56 4.00 9.54 11.50
C HIS A 56 4.05 7.99 11.60
N LEU A 57 2.89 7.35 11.56
CA LEU A 57 2.74 5.89 11.57
C LEU A 57 2.62 5.31 10.16
N GLY A 58 2.93 4.03 10.02
CA GLY A 58 2.89 3.32 8.75
C GLY A 58 1.47 3.10 8.22
N TYR A 59 1.29 3.20 6.90
CA TYR A 59 0.05 2.85 6.22
C TYR A 59 0.32 2.46 4.77
N GLU A 60 -0.70 1.94 4.10
CA GLU A 60 -0.62 1.46 2.72
C GLU A 60 -1.85 1.90 1.92
N PHE A 61 -1.71 1.96 0.60
CA PHE A 61 -2.85 2.14 -0.30
C PHE A 61 -2.59 1.52 -1.67
N CYS A 62 -3.68 1.25 -2.39
CA CYS A 62 -3.73 0.70 -3.73
C CYS A 62 -4.33 1.74 -4.69
N ALA A 63 -3.74 1.88 -5.87
CA ALA A 63 -4.27 2.65 -6.98
C ALA A 63 -4.76 1.71 -8.08
N LEU A 64 -5.99 1.92 -8.52
CA LEU A 64 -6.67 1.12 -9.55
C LEU A 64 -7.12 2.03 -10.69
N GLU A 65 -7.24 1.50 -11.91
CA GLU A 65 -7.77 2.27 -13.03
C GLU A 65 -9.30 2.40 -12.93
N ASN A 66 -9.95 1.36 -12.40
CA ASN A 66 -11.37 1.32 -12.08
C ASN A 66 -11.65 0.55 -10.78
N ASP A 67 -12.85 0.76 -10.22
CA ASP A 67 -13.21 0.19 -8.92
C ASP A 67 -13.39 -1.34 -8.94
N ASN A 68 -13.65 -1.88 -10.14
CA ASN A 68 -13.88 -3.30 -10.42
C ASN A 68 -12.60 -4.06 -10.82
N ASP A 69 -11.44 -3.40 -10.87
CA ASP A 69 -10.20 -4.06 -11.27
C ASP A 69 -9.80 -5.12 -10.22
N ALA A 70 -9.43 -6.31 -10.69
CA ALA A 70 -9.00 -7.41 -9.82
C ALA A 70 -7.67 -7.11 -9.10
N TYR A 71 -6.78 -6.39 -9.77
CA TYR A 71 -5.46 -6.03 -9.27
C TYR A 71 -5.29 -4.51 -9.35
N PRO A 72 -4.63 -3.88 -8.37
CA PRO A 72 -4.21 -2.49 -8.52
C PRO A 72 -3.10 -2.41 -9.56
N PHE A 73 -3.01 -1.31 -10.31
CA PHE A 73 -1.82 -1.08 -11.15
C PHE A 73 -0.61 -0.68 -10.31
N CYS A 74 -0.85 -0.17 -9.09
CA CYS A 74 0.18 0.26 -8.16
C CYS A 74 -0.28 0.10 -6.71
N TYR A 75 0.60 -0.39 -5.84
CA TYR A 75 0.40 -0.27 -4.39
C TYR A 75 1.59 0.43 -3.73
N VAL A 76 1.30 1.20 -2.70
CA VAL A 76 2.24 2.10 -2.02
C VAL A 76 2.27 1.79 -0.54
N THR A 77 3.48 1.71 0.00
CA THR A 77 3.75 1.59 1.44
C THR A 77 4.40 2.88 1.90
N VAL A 78 3.81 3.54 2.91
CA VAL A 78 4.32 4.79 3.47
C VAL A 78 4.72 4.55 4.92
N VAL A 79 5.96 4.88 5.26
CA VAL A 79 6.55 4.70 6.60
C VAL A 79 7.15 6.03 7.04
N PRO A 80 6.33 7.00 7.51
CA PRO A 80 6.82 8.34 7.80
C PRO A 80 7.92 8.35 8.87
N LYS A 81 7.79 7.53 9.92
CA LYS A 81 8.83 7.38 10.96
C LYS A 81 10.22 7.03 10.41
N ASN A 82 10.27 6.21 9.36
CA ASN A 82 11.50 5.78 8.71
C ASN A 82 11.78 6.59 7.45
N LYS A 83 11.01 7.65 7.19
CA LYS A 83 11.18 8.51 6.03
C LYS A 83 11.20 7.71 4.73
N HIS A 84 10.35 6.69 4.64
CA HIS A 84 10.44 5.66 3.62
C HIS A 84 9.12 5.52 2.86
N ILE A 85 9.22 5.42 1.54
CA ILE A 85 8.08 5.17 0.65
C ILE A 85 8.47 4.07 -0.35
N GLY A 86 7.73 2.98 -0.34
CA GLY A 86 7.84 1.93 -1.34
C GLY A 86 6.69 2.05 -2.35
N ILE A 87 7.00 2.03 -3.63
CA ILE A 87 6.02 2.02 -4.72
C ILE A 87 6.25 0.75 -5.53
N ASN A 88 5.19 -0.03 -5.75
CA ASN A 88 5.26 -1.28 -6.49
C ASN A 88 4.19 -1.28 -7.59
N PHE A 89 4.62 -1.46 -8.83
CA PHE A 89 3.76 -1.54 -10.00
C PHE A 89 3.50 -2.99 -10.37
N LEU A 90 2.25 -3.27 -10.70
CA LEU A 90 1.77 -4.59 -11.07
C LEU A 90 1.34 -4.60 -12.54
N ASP A 91 1.56 -5.73 -13.20
CA ASP A 91 0.96 -5.99 -14.50
C ASP A 91 -0.51 -6.44 -14.36
N TYR A 92 -1.17 -6.70 -15.49
CA TYR A 92 -2.56 -7.15 -15.51
C TYR A 92 -2.76 -8.56 -14.92
N ALA A 93 -1.68 -9.31 -14.66
CA ALA A 93 -1.70 -10.61 -13.98
C ALA A 93 -1.39 -10.50 -12.47
N GLY A 94 -1.32 -9.27 -11.94
CA GLY A 94 -1.01 -8.99 -10.55
C GLY A 94 0.43 -9.30 -10.17
N ARG A 95 1.37 -9.30 -11.13
CA ARG A 95 2.79 -9.55 -10.86
C ARG A 95 3.54 -8.24 -10.75
N LYS A 96 4.39 -8.14 -9.74
CA LYS A 96 5.27 -7.00 -9.53
C LYS A 96 6.38 -6.97 -10.57
N TYR A 97 6.31 -6.02 -11.50
CA TYR A 97 7.30 -5.85 -12.56
C TYR A 97 8.27 -4.68 -12.30
N LEU A 98 7.89 -3.74 -11.45
CA LEU A 98 8.71 -2.56 -11.15
C LEU A 98 8.48 -2.10 -9.70
N SER A 99 9.56 -1.90 -8.97
CA SER A 99 9.53 -1.33 -7.62
C SER A 99 10.46 -0.13 -7.53
N TYR A 100 9.98 0.94 -6.89
CA TYR A 100 10.79 2.08 -6.48
C TYR A 100 10.82 2.17 -4.96
N LEU A 101 12.03 2.33 -4.43
CA LEU A 101 12.26 2.55 -3.02
C LEU A 101 12.75 3.97 -2.82
N PHE A 102 11.96 4.79 -2.15
CA PHE A 102 12.33 6.16 -1.80
C PHE A 102 12.70 6.24 -0.33
N HIS A 103 13.73 7.04 -0.07
CA HIS A 103 14.12 7.44 1.28
C HIS A 103 14.23 8.96 1.33
N GLU A 104 13.69 9.57 2.37
CA GLU A 104 13.80 11.01 2.57
C GLU A 104 15.20 11.32 3.12
N VAL A 105 15.97 12.08 2.34
CA VAL A 105 17.37 12.40 2.68
C VAL A 105 17.45 13.66 3.56
N LYS A 106 16.42 14.50 3.50
CA LYS A 106 16.25 15.66 4.38
C LYS A 106 14.83 15.67 4.88
N GLU A 107 14.68 15.90 6.19
CA GLU A 107 13.40 16.28 6.79
C GLU A 107 12.75 17.34 5.89
N ASP A 108 11.61 16.96 5.34
CA ASP A 108 10.50 17.77 4.87
C ASP A 108 10.31 17.87 3.35
N ARG A 109 11.27 17.52 2.47
CA ARG A 109 11.09 17.85 1.02
C ARG A 109 11.74 16.95 -0.03
N ILE A 110 12.78 16.18 0.27
CA ILE A 110 13.53 15.48 -0.79
C ILE A 110 13.48 13.98 -0.56
N LEU A 111 12.55 13.33 -1.26
CA LEU A 111 12.59 11.90 -1.50
C LEU A 111 13.71 11.61 -2.50
N PHE A 112 14.67 10.80 -2.09
CA PHE A 112 15.69 10.26 -2.96
C PHE A 112 15.29 8.86 -3.39
N LEU A 113 15.34 8.59 -4.69
CA LEU A 113 15.17 7.24 -5.21
C LEU A 113 16.42 6.43 -4.85
N GLN A 114 16.28 5.59 -3.83
CA GLN A 114 17.37 4.80 -3.29
C GLN A 114 17.61 3.53 -4.11
N GLU A 115 16.53 2.88 -4.54
CA GLU A 115 16.61 1.58 -5.20
C GLU A 115 15.50 1.40 -6.24
N ILE A 116 15.84 0.72 -7.33
CA ILE A 116 14.93 0.33 -8.40
C ILE A 116 15.06 -1.17 -8.64
N TRP A 117 13.93 -1.87 -8.64
CA TRP A 117 13.86 -3.28 -9.04
C TRP A 117 13.00 -3.39 -10.29
N TYR A 118 13.50 -4.08 -11.32
CA TYR A 118 12.75 -4.35 -12.54
C TYR A 118 12.76 -5.84 -12.84
N TYR A 119 11.58 -6.39 -13.12
CA TYR A 119 11.40 -7.78 -13.52
C TYR A 119 10.79 -7.81 -14.91
N HIS A 120 11.45 -8.53 -15.82
CA HIS A 120 10.93 -8.81 -17.15
C HIS A 120 10.30 -10.20 -17.16
N PHE A 121 8.99 -10.27 -17.45
CA PHE A 121 8.27 -11.54 -17.57
C PHE A 121 8.10 -11.88 -19.06
N THR A 122 8.63 -13.02 -19.48
CA THR A 122 8.65 -13.44 -20.89
C THR A 122 7.32 -14.02 -21.38
N THR A 123 6.40 -14.37 -20.48
CA THR A 123 5.09 -14.94 -20.83
C THR A 123 3.98 -14.36 -19.96
N GLU A 124 2.81 -14.21 -20.56
CA GLU A 124 1.60 -13.68 -19.93
C GLU A 124 0.79 -14.73 -19.16
N SER A 125 1.21 -16.00 -19.19
CA SER A 125 0.42 -17.14 -18.73
C SER A 125 0.35 -17.22 -17.19
N GLY A 126 -0.70 -16.66 -16.60
CA GLY A 126 -1.22 -17.16 -15.32
C GLY A 126 -1.89 -18.51 -15.57
N GLY A 127 -1.48 -19.55 -14.83
CA GLY A 127 -2.20 -20.81 -14.77
C GLY A 127 -3.52 -20.69 -13.99
#